data_AF-A0A2E5HV12-F1
#
_entry.id   AF-A0A2E5HV12-F1
#
_cell.length_a   1.000
_cell.length_b   1.000
_cell.length_c   1.000
_cell.angle_alpha   90.00
_cell.angle_beta   90.00
_cell.angle_gamma   90.00
#
_symmetry.space_group_name_H-M   'P 1'
#
loop_
_entity.id
_entity.type
_entity.pdbx_description
1 polymer ?
#
loop_
_entity_poly.entity_id
_entity_poly.type
_entity_poly.pdbx_seq_one_letter_code
_entity_poly.pdbx_strand_id
1 'polypeptide(L)'
;MNRYTIIIAIVVLVFIAACSTEKSPTAPHEFEPSPFENPPQTSKIEEKLKELAKPSYQSPVPETTKRLEREEVSSHLGVSATVTRVIDGDTVDVTLSDGSTDRVRLLGVDTPEIQSANKPGEYGGITNEQCLRQWGFTGKDYANDLLAGKSVTLVLDPIAGDRGTYGRLLAYVEVDGYDFSKLLVEYGLARAAIEWSSSRVLSYVSYQEAAIANNTGLWSCAERTSRHERFNGSHE
;
A
#
# COMPACT_ATOMS: atom_id res chain seq x y z
N MET A 1 -10.87 65.07 66.00
CA MET A 1 -10.94 64.14 67.16
C MET A 1 -12.13 63.22 66.94
N ASN A 2 -12.01 61.95 67.39
CA ASN A 2 -12.88 60.77 67.18
C ASN A 2 -12.66 60.11 65.80
N ARG A 3 -11.89 59.02 65.60
CA ARG A 3 -11.70 57.73 66.30
C ARG A 3 -13.01 56.99 66.55
N TYR A 4 -13.26 55.94 65.76
CA TYR A 4 -14.09 54.72 65.93
C TYR A 4 -14.50 54.28 64.51
N THR A 5 -14.56 53.03 64.05
CA THR A 5 -14.08 51.70 64.43
C THR A 5 -14.26 50.86 63.16
N ILE A 6 -13.32 49.96 62.94
CA ILE A 6 -13.26 48.94 61.88
C ILE A 6 -14.53 48.08 61.83
N ILE A 7 -15.16 47.95 60.65
CA ILE A 7 -15.75 46.69 60.16
C ILE A 7 -15.43 46.59 58.67
N ILE A 8 -14.33 45.91 58.37
CA ILE A 8 -13.96 45.48 57.02
C ILE A 8 -14.82 44.25 56.72
N ALA A 9 -15.85 44.39 55.89
CA ALA A 9 -16.55 43.24 55.31
C ALA A 9 -15.69 42.70 54.15
N ILE A 10 -14.87 41.69 54.45
CA ILE A 10 -14.14 40.93 53.45
C ILE A 10 -15.15 40.01 52.75
N VAL A 11 -15.66 40.44 51.60
CA VAL A 11 -16.33 39.53 50.66
C VAL A 11 -15.23 38.81 49.87
N VAL A 12 -14.87 37.62 50.33
CA VAL A 12 -14.00 36.70 49.58
C VAL A 12 -14.84 36.14 48.43
N LEU A 13 -14.77 36.78 47.27
CA LEU A 13 -15.27 36.24 46.02
C LEU A 13 -14.24 35.22 45.51
N VAL A 14 -14.47 33.96 45.82
CA VAL A 14 -13.71 32.82 45.26
C VAL A 14 -14.10 32.72 43.78
N PHE A 15 -13.29 33.31 42.90
CA PHE A 15 -13.32 33.00 41.48
C PHE A 15 -12.65 31.64 41.28
N ILE A 16 -13.47 30.59 41.21
CA ILE A 16 -13.04 29.28 40.75
C ILE A 16 -12.67 29.41 39.27
N ALA A 17 -11.45 28.99 38.97
CA ALA A 17 -10.86 28.96 37.65
C ALA A 17 -11.72 28.17 36.65
N ALA A 18 -11.92 28.75 35.47
CA ALA A 18 -12.20 28.01 34.25
C ALA A 18 -11.26 28.53 33.16
N CYS A 19 -9.98 28.16 33.25
CA CYS A 19 -9.10 28.18 32.09
C CYS A 19 -9.53 27.02 31.18
N SER A 20 -10.44 27.28 30.26
CA SER A 20 -10.64 26.40 29.10
C SER A 20 -9.41 26.55 28.19
N THR A 21 -8.40 25.73 28.42
CA THR A 21 -7.39 25.46 27.40
C THR A 21 -8.05 24.62 26.32
N GLU A 22 -8.42 25.27 25.21
CA GLU A 22 -8.84 24.57 24.01
C GLU A 22 -7.70 23.64 23.59
N LYS A 23 -8.01 22.35 23.61
CA LYS A 23 -7.11 21.27 23.22
C LYS A 23 -6.86 21.42 21.72
N SER A 24 -5.68 21.93 21.38
CA SER A 24 -5.15 21.98 20.01
C SER A 24 -5.38 20.63 19.31
N PRO A 25 -5.82 20.60 18.03
CA PRO A 25 -6.05 19.36 17.31
C PRO A 25 -4.74 18.56 17.26
N THR A 26 -4.82 17.34 17.77
CA THR A 26 -3.74 16.35 17.74
C THR A 26 -3.31 16.13 16.28
N ALA A 27 -2.01 16.19 16.02
CA ALA A 27 -1.42 15.89 14.72
C ALA A 27 -1.90 14.51 14.20
N PRO A 28 -2.00 14.31 12.87
CA PRO A 28 -2.29 13.00 12.31
C PRO A 28 -1.27 12.00 12.83
N HIS A 29 -1.77 10.81 13.19
CA HIS A 29 -1.01 9.70 13.73
C HIS A 29 0.23 9.46 12.87
N GLU A 30 1.40 9.71 13.44
CA GLU A 30 2.68 9.35 12.85
C GLU A 30 2.63 7.83 12.62
N PHE A 31 2.65 7.43 11.35
CA PHE A 31 2.85 6.02 10.99
C PHE A 31 4.28 5.70 11.38
N GLU A 32 4.49 5.20 12.59
CA GLU A 32 5.73 4.51 12.91
C GLU A 32 5.77 3.26 12.03
N PRO A 33 6.68 3.16 11.05
CA PRO A 33 6.86 1.91 10.35
C PRO A 33 7.27 0.87 11.40
N SER A 34 6.44 -0.16 11.56
CA SER A 34 6.83 -1.34 12.33
C SER A 34 8.20 -1.79 11.82
N PRO A 35 9.16 -2.11 12.70
CA PRO A 35 10.35 -2.82 12.28
C PRO A 35 9.90 -4.02 11.45
N PHE A 36 10.46 -4.18 10.26
CA PHE A 36 10.20 -5.30 9.36
C PHE A 36 10.50 -6.61 10.10
N GLU A 37 9.53 -7.17 10.80
CA GLU A 37 9.61 -8.52 11.30
C GLU A 37 9.49 -9.45 10.10
N ASN A 38 10.58 -10.17 9.82
CA ASN A 38 10.60 -11.19 8.79
C ASN A 38 9.41 -12.14 8.97
N PRO A 39 8.59 -12.37 7.93
CA PRO A 39 7.51 -13.35 8.02
C PRO A 39 8.08 -14.75 8.33
N PRO A 40 7.31 -15.60 9.02
CA PRO A 40 7.77 -16.89 9.51
C PRO A 40 8.32 -17.75 8.37
N GLN A 41 9.52 -18.29 8.59
CA GLN A 41 10.29 -19.03 7.60
C GLN A 41 9.48 -20.16 6.95
N THR A 42 9.21 -20.00 5.65
CA THR A 42 8.70 -21.04 4.75
C THR A 42 9.79 -22.03 4.38
N SER A 43 10.39 -22.69 5.38
CA SER A 43 11.44 -23.70 5.17
C SER A 43 10.93 -24.90 4.35
N LYS A 44 9.65 -25.25 4.47
CA LYS A 44 9.06 -26.37 3.71
C LYS A 44 8.78 -26.08 2.23
N ILE A 45 8.70 -24.82 1.82
CA ILE A 45 8.48 -24.45 0.41
C ILE A 45 9.84 -24.34 -0.30
N GLU A 46 10.86 -23.76 0.35
CA GLU A 46 12.24 -23.74 -0.18
C GLU A 46 12.82 -25.15 -0.38
N GLU A 47 12.54 -26.08 0.53
CA GLU A 47 13.05 -27.45 0.43
C GLU A 47 12.40 -28.21 -0.74
N LYS A 48 11.10 -27.97 -0.99
CA LYS A 48 10.37 -28.56 -2.12
C LYS A 48 10.77 -27.97 -3.48
N LEU A 49 11.15 -26.70 -3.51
CA LEU A 49 11.69 -26.05 -4.71
C LEU A 49 13.12 -26.53 -5.04
N LYS A 50 13.95 -26.83 -4.03
CA LYS A 50 15.29 -27.43 -4.23
C LYS A 50 15.23 -28.86 -4.75
N GLU A 51 14.19 -29.61 -4.44
CA GLU A 51 14.02 -30.99 -4.91
C GLU A 51 13.57 -31.05 -6.38
N LEU A 52 12.77 -30.08 -6.84
CA LEU A 52 12.32 -29.96 -8.23
C LEU A 52 13.38 -29.39 -9.19
N ALA A 53 14.47 -28.83 -8.67
CA ALA A 53 15.51 -28.14 -9.45
C ALA A 53 16.76 -28.99 -9.75
N LYS A 54 16.72 -30.33 -9.63
CA LYS A 54 17.86 -31.18 -10.01
C LYS A 54 17.90 -31.40 -11.53
N PRO A 55 18.89 -30.88 -12.29
CA PRO A 55 19.03 -31.21 -13.70
C PRO A 55 19.79 -32.53 -13.83
N SER A 56 19.10 -33.59 -14.22
CA SER A 56 19.74 -34.73 -14.88
C SER A 56 19.78 -34.42 -16.37
N TYR A 57 20.90 -33.89 -16.87
CA TYR A 57 21.42 -34.15 -18.22
C TYR A 57 22.82 -33.51 -18.32
N GLN A 58 23.86 -34.34 -18.32
CA GLN A 58 25.22 -33.91 -18.66
C GLN A 58 25.48 -34.26 -20.12
N SER A 59 25.41 -33.24 -20.98
CA SER A 59 26.11 -33.18 -22.27
C SER A 59 26.59 -31.74 -22.49
N PRO A 60 27.79 -31.51 -23.03
CA PRO A 60 28.31 -30.17 -23.24
C PRO A 60 27.50 -29.44 -24.31
N VAL A 61 26.83 -28.36 -23.90
CA VAL A 61 26.09 -27.47 -24.80
C VAL A 61 27.09 -26.62 -25.60
N PRO A 62 26.94 -26.46 -26.93
CA PRO A 62 27.83 -25.62 -27.74
C PRO A 62 27.90 -24.17 -27.24
N GLU A 63 29.06 -23.54 -27.38
CA GLU A 63 29.33 -22.18 -26.89
C GLU A 63 28.40 -21.10 -27.52
N THR A 64 27.81 -21.40 -28.68
CA THR A 64 26.80 -20.57 -29.36
C THR A 64 25.48 -20.50 -28.58
N THR A 65 25.06 -21.59 -27.93
CA THR A 65 23.81 -21.63 -27.15
C THR A 65 23.97 -20.90 -25.82
N LYS A 66 25.17 -20.94 -25.23
CA LYS A 66 25.50 -20.19 -23.99
C LYS A 66 25.42 -18.67 -24.18
N ARG A 67 25.57 -18.16 -25.40
CA ARG A 67 25.43 -16.73 -25.73
C ARG A 67 23.96 -16.33 -25.93
N LEU A 68 23.18 -17.17 -26.60
CA LEU A 68 21.73 -16.94 -26.79
C LEU A 68 20.95 -17.11 -25.48
N GLU A 69 21.32 -18.08 -24.64
CA GLU A 69 20.79 -18.20 -23.28
C GLU A 69 21.21 -17.03 -22.38
N ARG A 70 22.41 -16.47 -22.56
CA ARG A 70 22.85 -15.32 -21.74
C ARG A 70 22.12 -14.03 -22.09
N GLU A 71 21.74 -13.85 -23.36
CA GLU A 71 20.92 -12.71 -23.78
C GLU A 71 19.45 -12.88 -23.38
N GLU A 72 18.88 -14.10 -23.42
CA GLU A 72 17.51 -14.35 -22.91
C GLU A 72 17.43 -14.38 -21.38
N VAL A 73 18.38 -14.99 -20.67
CA VAL A 73 18.42 -15.02 -19.20
C VAL A 73 18.65 -13.62 -18.61
N SER A 74 19.26 -12.70 -19.37
CA SER A 74 19.36 -11.29 -18.97
C SER A 74 18.02 -10.56 -19.04
N SER A 75 17.03 -11.06 -19.80
CA SER A 75 15.69 -10.46 -19.88
C SER A 75 14.75 -10.89 -18.74
N HIS A 76 15.22 -11.77 -17.85
CA HIS A 76 14.53 -12.19 -16.63
C HIS A 76 15.06 -11.50 -15.36
N LEU A 77 15.96 -10.53 -15.50
CA LEU A 77 16.48 -9.70 -14.42
C LEU A 77 15.89 -8.30 -14.60
N GLY A 78 15.13 -7.85 -13.61
CA GLY A 78 14.38 -6.59 -13.70
C GLY A 78 15.25 -5.39 -14.10
N VAL A 79 14.60 -4.39 -14.69
CA VAL A 79 15.26 -3.20 -15.22
C VAL A 79 15.51 -2.21 -14.08
N SER A 80 16.76 -1.84 -13.82
CA SER A 80 17.07 -0.80 -12.85
C SER A 80 16.56 0.56 -13.32
N ALA A 81 15.89 1.29 -12.43
CA ALA A 81 15.36 2.61 -12.69
C ALA A 81 15.49 3.51 -11.45
N THR A 82 15.35 4.82 -11.64
CA THR A 82 15.18 5.79 -10.56
C THR A 82 13.79 6.38 -10.64
N VAL A 83 13.05 6.38 -9.54
CA VAL A 83 11.71 6.99 -9.50
C VAL A 83 11.85 8.50 -9.42
N THR A 84 11.34 9.20 -10.43
CA THR A 84 11.45 10.65 -10.55
C THR A 84 10.20 11.38 -10.06
N ARG A 85 9.04 10.72 -10.11
CA ARG A 85 7.77 11.29 -9.64
C ARG A 85 6.77 10.20 -9.28
N VAL A 86 6.06 10.39 -8.19
CA VAL A 86 4.88 9.58 -7.83
C VAL A 86 3.62 10.31 -8.27
N ILE A 87 2.82 9.66 -9.13
CA ILE A 87 1.59 10.25 -9.68
C ILE A 87 0.43 10.05 -8.71
N ASP A 88 0.24 8.81 -8.31
CA ASP A 88 -0.71 8.28 -7.32
C ASP A 88 -0.11 7.03 -6.66
N GLY A 89 -0.89 6.26 -5.90
CA GLY A 89 -0.37 5.15 -5.10
C GLY A 89 0.19 3.98 -5.93
N ASP A 90 -0.20 3.81 -7.19
CA ASP A 90 0.20 2.68 -8.04
C ASP A 90 0.79 3.10 -9.40
N THR A 91 1.05 4.39 -9.60
CA THR A 91 1.61 4.93 -10.83
C THR A 91 2.80 5.86 -10.53
N VAL A 92 3.94 5.56 -11.15
CA VAL A 92 5.19 6.33 -10.99
C VAL A 92 5.82 6.67 -12.33
N ASP A 93 6.51 7.80 -12.42
CA ASP A 93 7.43 8.10 -13.51
C ASP A 93 8.85 7.74 -13.10
N VAL A 94 9.61 7.18 -14.04
CA VAL A 94 10.97 6.69 -13.81
C VAL A 94 11.94 7.17 -14.87
N THR A 95 13.22 7.15 -14.54
CA THR A 95 14.34 7.21 -15.48
C THR A 95 15.07 5.87 -15.47
N LEU A 96 15.22 5.26 -16.64
CA LEU A 96 15.94 3.99 -16.83
C LEU A 96 17.46 4.23 -16.89
N SER A 97 18.24 3.15 -16.82
CA SER A 97 19.71 3.21 -16.85
C SER A 97 20.29 3.81 -18.13
N ASP A 98 19.57 3.75 -19.25
CA ASP A 98 19.94 4.37 -20.52
C ASP A 98 19.57 5.86 -20.62
N GLY A 99 18.97 6.43 -19.55
CA GLY A 99 18.54 7.82 -19.47
C GLY A 99 17.15 8.09 -20.07
N SER A 100 16.49 7.09 -20.66
CA SER A 100 15.11 7.23 -21.11
C SER A 100 14.14 7.32 -19.92
N THR A 101 12.95 7.86 -20.16
CA THR A 101 11.91 8.01 -19.12
C THR A 101 10.65 7.23 -19.49
N ASP A 102 9.98 6.65 -18.51
CA ASP A 102 8.72 5.96 -18.71
C ASP A 102 7.72 6.23 -17.56
N ARG A 103 6.44 5.99 -17.81
CA ARG A 103 5.39 5.93 -16.80
C ARG A 103 5.03 4.48 -16.54
N VAL A 104 5.24 4.05 -15.30
CA VAL A 104 4.99 2.69 -14.83
C VAL A 104 3.64 2.63 -14.13
N ARG A 105 2.80 1.67 -14.52
CA ARG A 105 1.63 1.24 -13.75
C ARG A 105 1.98 -0.06 -13.04
N LEU A 106 1.82 -0.07 -11.73
CA LEU A 106 2.12 -1.23 -10.90
C LEU A 106 1.17 -2.38 -11.23
N LEU A 107 1.75 -3.58 -11.25
CA LEU A 107 1.03 -4.81 -11.50
C LEU A 107 0.40 -5.40 -10.22
N GLY A 108 -0.77 -6.01 -10.41
CA GLY A 108 -1.50 -6.78 -9.40
C GLY A 108 -2.23 -5.95 -8.35
N VAL A 109 -2.19 -4.62 -8.43
CA VAL A 109 -2.79 -3.72 -7.44
C VAL A 109 -3.51 -2.54 -8.05
N ASP A 110 -4.49 -2.04 -7.32
CA ASP A 110 -5.28 -0.88 -7.69
C ASP A 110 -5.55 -0.02 -6.46
N THR A 111 -5.10 1.23 -6.50
CA THR A 111 -5.25 2.21 -5.42
C THR A 111 -6.44 3.13 -5.69
N PRO A 112 -7.12 3.63 -4.65
CA PRO A 112 -8.18 4.60 -4.84
C PRO A 112 -7.72 5.83 -5.64
N GLU A 113 -8.55 6.22 -6.60
CA GLU A 113 -8.28 7.30 -7.54
C GLU A 113 -8.30 8.67 -6.85
N ILE A 114 -7.25 9.47 -7.07
CA ILE A 114 -7.13 10.83 -6.52
C ILE A 114 -7.45 11.93 -7.52
N GLN A 115 -7.35 11.66 -8.84
CA GLN A 115 -7.60 12.63 -9.91
C GLN A 115 -8.94 12.40 -10.62
N SER A 116 -9.50 11.20 -10.48
CA SER A 116 -10.76 10.80 -11.11
C SER A 116 -11.79 10.40 -10.05
N ALA A 117 -13.00 10.00 -10.49
CA ALA A 117 -14.01 9.46 -9.60
C ALA A 117 -13.72 7.97 -9.34
N ASN A 118 -13.82 7.55 -8.08
CA ASN A 118 -13.74 6.13 -7.72
C ASN A 118 -15.05 5.44 -8.12
N LYS A 119 -15.00 4.22 -8.65
CA LYS A 119 -16.24 3.50 -8.97
C LYS A 119 -16.83 2.90 -7.68
N PRO A 120 -18.11 3.16 -7.36
CA PRO A 120 -18.76 2.55 -6.21
C PRO A 120 -18.67 1.02 -6.26
N GLY A 121 -18.24 0.42 -5.14
CA GLY A 121 -18.15 -1.04 -4.99
C GLY A 121 -16.87 -1.69 -5.53
N GLU A 122 -16.00 -0.95 -6.24
CA GLU A 122 -14.72 -1.44 -6.76
C GLU A 122 -13.78 -1.93 -5.65
N TYR A 123 -13.89 -1.34 -4.46
CA TYR A 123 -13.08 -1.64 -3.28
C TYR A 123 -13.92 -2.40 -2.24
N GLY A 124 -14.25 -3.67 -2.51
CA GLY A 124 -14.93 -4.53 -1.53
C GLY A 124 -16.32 -4.02 -1.10
N GLY A 125 -17.07 -3.37 -2.01
CA GLY A 125 -18.39 -2.83 -1.71
C GLY A 125 -18.40 -1.44 -1.06
N ILE A 126 -17.24 -0.81 -0.85
CA ILE A 126 -17.16 0.57 -0.34
C ILE A 126 -17.76 1.55 -1.36
N THR A 127 -18.69 2.39 -0.91
CA THR A 127 -19.35 3.43 -1.71
C THR A 127 -19.00 4.85 -1.27
N ASN A 128 -18.31 5.01 -0.13
CA ASN A 128 -17.88 6.31 0.38
C ASN A 128 -16.68 6.84 -0.43
N GLU A 129 -16.96 7.57 -1.51
CA GLU A 129 -15.93 8.13 -2.41
C GLU A 129 -14.97 9.10 -1.73
N GLN A 130 -15.44 9.86 -0.73
CA GLN A 130 -14.58 10.79 0.00
C GLN A 130 -13.55 10.04 0.85
N CYS A 131 -13.98 8.96 1.52
CA CYS A 131 -13.10 8.09 2.28
C CYS A 131 -12.08 7.40 1.36
N LEU A 132 -12.53 6.87 0.21
CA LEU A 132 -11.64 6.30 -0.80
C LEU A 132 -10.61 7.31 -1.30
N ARG A 133 -11.02 8.53 -1.65
CA ARG A 133 -10.09 9.58 -2.10
C ARG A 133 -9.05 9.93 -1.03
N GLN A 134 -9.45 9.98 0.24
CA GLN A 134 -8.51 10.22 1.35
C GLN A 134 -7.45 9.11 1.42
N TRP A 135 -7.86 7.84 1.31
CA TRP A 135 -6.92 6.72 1.28
C TRP A 135 -6.08 6.67 0.01
N GLY A 136 -6.59 7.16 -1.12
CA GLY A 136 -5.80 7.37 -2.33
C GLY A 136 -4.65 8.36 -2.11
N PHE A 137 -4.90 9.47 -1.41
CA PHE A 137 -3.82 10.40 -1.00
C PHE A 137 -2.83 9.74 -0.04
N THR A 138 -3.32 8.99 0.96
CA THR A 138 -2.44 8.23 1.85
C THR A 138 -1.57 7.22 1.10
N GLY A 139 -2.13 6.53 0.11
CA GLY A 139 -1.38 5.60 -0.76
C GLY A 139 -0.30 6.31 -1.59
N LYS A 140 -0.60 7.50 -2.11
CA LYS A 140 0.38 8.34 -2.79
C LYS A 140 1.49 8.82 -1.86
N ASP A 141 1.17 9.22 -0.63
CA ASP A 141 2.17 9.68 0.34
C ASP A 141 3.09 8.51 0.72
N TYR A 142 2.54 7.33 0.99
CA TYR A 142 3.31 6.10 1.24
C TYR A 142 4.24 5.75 0.07
N ALA A 143 3.77 5.89 -1.18
CA ALA A 143 4.60 5.72 -2.36
C ALA A 143 5.71 6.78 -2.48
N ASN A 144 5.44 8.04 -2.12
CA ASN A 144 6.48 9.08 -2.11
C ASN A 144 7.57 8.75 -1.09
N ASP A 145 7.20 8.40 0.13
CA ASP A 145 8.15 8.13 1.22
C ASP A 145 9.08 6.94 0.89
N LEU A 146 8.54 5.91 0.24
CA LEU A 146 9.31 4.72 -0.08
C LEU A 146 10.02 4.76 -1.43
N LEU A 147 9.51 5.48 -2.42
CA LEU A 147 10.02 5.38 -3.80
C LEU A 147 10.67 6.67 -4.31
N ALA A 148 10.22 7.86 -3.91
CA ALA A 148 10.65 9.09 -4.56
C ALA A 148 12.18 9.30 -4.48
N GLY A 149 12.81 9.47 -5.64
CA GLY A 149 14.27 9.63 -5.75
C GLY A 149 15.08 8.36 -5.50
N LYS A 150 14.44 7.22 -5.19
CA LYS A 150 15.14 5.96 -4.94
C LYS A 150 15.42 5.20 -6.24
N SER A 151 16.48 4.40 -6.20
CA SER A 151 16.71 3.37 -7.20
C SER A 151 15.84 2.16 -6.90
N VAL A 152 15.17 1.64 -7.94
CA VAL A 152 14.26 0.52 -7.87
C VAL A 152 14.56 -0.47 -8.99
N THR A 153 14.06 -1.69 -8.85
CA THR A 153 14.06 -2.69 -9.90
C THR A 153 12.63 -2.83 -10.45
N LEU A 154 12.47 -2.60 -11.75
CA LEU A 154 11.22 -2.86 -12.46
C LEU A 154 11.20 -4.32 -12.92
N VAL A 155 10.32 -5.12 -12.35
CA VAL A 155 10.17 -6.53 -12.73
C VAL A 155 9.02 -6.66 -13.70
N LEU A 156 9.34 -6.97 -14.96
CA LEU A 156 8.35 -7.20 -16.00
C LEU A 156 7.69 -8.57 -15.85
N ASP A 157 6.47 -8.68 -16.34
CA ASP A 157 5.67 -9.89 -16.26
C ASP A 157 5.17 -10.31 -17.64
N PRO A 158 5.69 -11.41 -18.22
CA PRO A 158 5.25 -11.88 -19.53
C PRO A 158 3.74 -12.17 -19.61
N ILE A 159 3.09 -12.48 -18.48
CA ILE A 159 1.63 -12.73 -18.45
C ILE A 159 0.85 -11.42 -18.61
N ALA A 160 1.38 -10.30 -18.09
CA ALA A 160 0.76 -8.99 -18.22
C ALA A 160 1.03 -8.33 -19.58
N GLY A 161 2.15 -8.71 -20.22
CA GLY A 161 2.72 -8.00 -21.36
C GLY A 161 3.40 -6.70 -20.94
N ASP A 162 4.00 -6.01 -21.91
CA ASP A 162 4.89 -4.88 -21.60
C ASP A 162 4.13 -3.59 -21.29
N ARG A 163 3.02 -3.32 -21.99
CA ARG A 163 2.30 -2.04 -21.87
C ARG A 163 0.80 -2.24 -21.76
N GLY A 164 0.18 -1.44 -20.90
CA GLY A 164 -1.27 -1.36 -20.78
C GLY A 164 -1.91 -0.53 -21.90
N THR A 165 -3.24 -0.51 -21.93
CA THR A 165 -4.05 0.20 -22.96
C THR A 165 -3.71 1.68 -23.13
N TYR A 166 -3.22 2.33 -22.06
CA TYR A 166 -2.83 3.74 -22.07
C TYR A 166 -1.34 3.96 -22.38
N GLY A 167 -0.63 2.94 -22.87
CA GLY A 167 0.79 3.01 -23.21
C GLY A 167 1.75 3.05 -22.02
N ARG A 168 1.26 2.90 -20.78
CA ARG A 168 2.10 2.82 -19.57
C ARG A 168 2.86 1.48 -19.54
N LEU A 169 4.13 1.52 -19.14
CA LEU A 169 4.90 0.31 -18.83
C LEU A 169 4.24 -0.44 -17.67
N LEU A 170 4.09 -1.75 -17.81
CA LEU A 170 3.55 -2.62 -16.78
C LEU A 170 4.70 -3.33 -16.06
N ALA A 171 4.83 -3.09 -14.76
CA ALA A 171 5.88 -3.73 -13.97
C ALA A 171 5.47 -3.85 -12.50
N TYR A 172 6.06 -4.81 -11.80
CA TYR A 172 6.21 -4.71 -10.34
C TYR A 172 7.38 -3.77 -10.04
N VAL A 173 7.30 -3.06 -8.92
CA VAL A 173 8.39 -2.23 -8.42
C VAL A 173 8.96 -2.92 -7.18
N GLU A 174 10.23 -3.28 -7.24
CA GLU A 174 10.98 -3.77 -6.09
C GLU A 174 11.92 -2.68 -5.58
N VAL A 175 11.82 -2.37 -4.29
CA VAL A 175 12.61 -1.36 -3.60
C VAL A 175 13.18 -1.97 -2.32
N ASP A 176 14.49 -1.84 -2.11
CA ASP A 176 15.18 -2.36 -0.93
C ASP A 176 14.90 -3.87 -0.64
N GLY A 177 14.64 -4.65 -1.70
CA GLY A 177 14.31 -6.08 -1.61
C GLY A 177 12.83 -6.40 -1.34
N TYR A 178 11.97 -5.38 -1.26
CA TYR A 178 10.54 -5.53 -1.03
C TYR A 178 9.73 -5.32 -2.31
N ASP A 179 8.70 -6.13 -2.50
CA ASP A 179 7.66 -5.93 -3.50
C ASP A 179 6.72 -4.81 -3.05
N PHE A 180 6.77 -3.66 -3.72
CA PHE A 180 5.97 -2.50 -3.32
C PHE A 180 4.46 -2.69 -3.57
N SER A 181 4.06 -3.43 -4.62
CA SER A 181 2.66 -3.78 -4.85
C SER A 181 2.10 -4.57 -3.66
N LYS A 182 2.86 -5.55 -3.17
CA LYS A 182 2.49 -6.30 -1.97
C LYS A 182 2.32 -5.39 -0.75
N LEU A 183 3.26 -4.47 -0.53
CA LEU A 183 3.19 -3.53 0.61
C LEU A 183 1.91 -2.69 0.57
N LEU A 184 1.50 -2.17 -0.60
CA LEU A 184 0.25 -1.42 -0.72
C LEU A 184 -0.96 -2.23 -0.25
N VAL A 185 -1.02 -3.52 -0.59
CA VAL A 185 -2.13 -4.39 -0.17
C VAL A 185 -2.06 -4.70 1.33
N GLU A 186 -0.87 -5.01 1.83
CA GLU A 186 -0.62 -5.32 3.24
C GLU A 186 -1.02 -4.18 4.18
N TYR A 187 -0.74 -2.93 3.80
CA TYR A 187 -1.16 -1.73 4.54
C TYR A 187 -2.58 -1.25 4.21
N GLY A 188 -3.35 -2.01 3.42
CA GLY A 188 -4.72 -1.66 3.06
C GLY A 188 -4.84 -0.38 2.22
N LEU A 189 -3.81 -0.03 1.46
CA LEU A 189 -3.76 1.16 0.58
C LEU A 189 -4.19 0.84 -0.85
N ALA A 190 -4.19 -0.43 -1.23
CA ALA A 190 -4.67 -0.94 -2.51
C ALA A 190 -5.51 -2.20 -2.34
N ARG A 191 -6.35 -2.49 -3.33
CA ARG A 191 -6.91 -3.84 -3.53
C ARG A 191 -5.98 -4.69 -4.39
N ALA A 192 -6.04 -6.01 -4.23
CA ALA A 192 -5.47 -6.96 -5.15
C ALA A 192 -6.38 -7.07 -6.40
N ALA A 193 -5.85 -6.70 -7.57
CA ALA A 193 -6.59 -6.66 -8.83
C ALA A 193 -6.59 -8.02 -9.54
N ILE A 194 -7.26 -9.02 -8.93
CA ILE A 194 -7.25 -10.43 -9.36
C ILE A 194 -7.78 -10.65 -10.79
N GLU A 195 -8.53 -9.68 -11.31
CA GLU A 195 -9.06 -9.69 -12.66
C GLU A 195 -8.05 -9.28 -13.73
N TRP A 196 -6.86 -8.80 -13.34
CA TRP A 196 -5.79 -8.42 -14.26
C TRP A 196 -4.77 -9.54 -14.42
N SER A 197 -4.23 -9.66 -15.63
CA SER A 197 -3.16 -10.61 -15.95
C SER A 197 -1.88 -10.22 -15.20
N SER A 198 -1.54 -10.98 -14.15
CA SER A 198 -0.39 -10.74 -13.29
C SER A 198 0.00 -12.03 -12.55
N SER A 199 1.27 -12.40 -12.62
CA SER A 199 1.86 -13.59 -11.99
C SER A 199 1.82 -13.56 -10.45
N ARG A 200 1.88 -12.37 -9.83
CA ARG A 200 1.98 -12.22 -8.36
C ARG A 200 0.65 -11.96 -7.66
N VAL A 201 -0.41 -11.54 -8.38
CA VAL A 201 -1.64 -11.04 -7.75
C VAL A 201 -2.31 -12.00 -6.78
N LEU A 202 -2.29 -13.31 -7.07
CA LEU A 202 -2.86 -14.32 -6.17
C LEU A 202 -2.13 -14.40 -4.83
N SER A 203 -0.84 -14.06 -4.79
CA SER A 203 -0.07 -14.00 -3.54
C SER A 203 -0.46 -12.81 -2.65
N TYR A 204 -1.14 -11.80 -3.21
CA TYR A 204 -1.58 -10.62 -2.46
C TYR A 204 -2.91 -10.83 -1.73
N VAL A 205 -3.68 -11.84 -2.14
CA VAL A 205 -5.04 -12.09 -1.62
C VAL A 205 -5.06 -12.27 -0.11
N SER A 206 -4.14 -13.05 0.46
CA SER A 206 -4.10 -13.27 1.92
C SER A 206 -3.76 -11.99 2.71
N TYR A 207 -2.94 -11.10 2.14
CA TYR A 207 -2.64 -9.80 2.75
C TYR A 207 -3.86 -8.88 2.71
N GLN A 208 -4.60 -8.88 1.60
CA GLN A 208 -5.86 -8.15 1.50
C GLN A 208 -6.88 -8.67 2.52
N GLU A 209 -7.06 -9.99 2.62
CA GLU A 209 -7.99 -10.60 3.57
C GLU A 209 -7.65 -10.21 5.02
N ALA A 210 -6.37 -10.19 5.38
CA ALA A 210 -5.91 -9.72 6.68
C ALA A 210 -6.21 -8.22 6.90
N ALA A 211 -5.94 -7.38 5.90
CA ALA A 211 -6.22 -5.94 5.97
C ALA A 211 -7.73 -5.67 6.10
N ILE A 212 -8.58 -6.41 5.38
CA ILE A 212 -10.04 -6.35 5.51
C ILE A 212 -10.48 -6.76 6.91
N ALA A 213 -10.01 -7.91 7.40
CA ALA A 213 -10.40 -8.43 8.72
C ALA A 213 -10.06 -7.46 9.86
N ASN A 214 -8.96 -6.71 9.71
CA ASN A 214 -8.50 -5.74 10.70
C ASN A 214 -9.05 -4.32 10.48
N ASN A 215 -9.83 -4.07 9.43
CA ASN A 215 -10.25 -2.73 9.00
C ASN A 215 -9.06 -1.78 8.78
N THR A 216 -7.95 -2.31 8.26
CA THR A 216 -6.74 -1.54 7.96
C THR A 216 -6.96 -0.68 6.72
N GLY A 217 -6.44 0.55 6.71
CA GLY A 217 -6.43 1.36 5.50
C GLY A 217 -7.83 1.67 4.96
N LEU A 218 -7.98 1.58 3.65
CA LEU A 218 -9.23 1.83 2.93
C LEU A 218 -10.39 0.94 3.41
N TRP A 219 -10.09 -0.24 3.97
CA TRP A 219 -11.11 -1.16 4.48
C TRP A 219 -11.86 -0.61 5.70
N SER A 220 -11.30 0.40 6.39
CA SER A 220 -12.01 1.17 7.43
C SER A 220 -13.22 1.95 6.92
N CYS A 221 -13.31 2.19 5.59
CA CYS A 221 -14.44 2.88 4.97
C CYS A 221 -15.68 1.98 4.79
N ALA A 222 -15.57 0.67 5.03
CA ALA A 222 -16.69 -0.24 4.83
C ALA A 222 -17.80 0.04 5.84
N GLU A 223 -19.01 0.28 5.33
CA GLU A 223 -20.22 0.39 6.16
C GLU A 223 -20.40 -0.93 6.91
N ARG A 224 -20.33 -0.87 8.25
CA ARG A 224 -20.67 -2.04 9.05
C ARG A 224 -22.15 -2.27 8.91
N THR A 225 -22.54 -3.30 8.17
CA THR A 225 -23.91 -3.83 8.27
C THR A 225 -24.11 -4.25 9.72
N SER A 226 -24.81 -3.41 10.48
CA SER A 226 -25.25 -3.72 11.82
C SER A 226 -26.08 -4.99 11.74
N ARG A 227 -25.50 -6.10 12.21
CA ARG A 227 -26.15 -7.40 12.35
C ARG A 227 -27.16 -7.34 13.51
N HIS A 228 -28.11 -6.42 13.44
CA HIS A 228 -29.06 -6.12 14.52
C HIS A 228 -30.53 -5.99 14.08
N GLU A 229 -30.89 -6.48 12.89
CA GLU A 229 -32.30 -6.54 12.45
C GLU A 229 -32.66 -7.88 11.78
N ARG A 230 -32.39 -8.99 12.47
CA ARG A 230 -33.06 -10.28 12.17
C ARG A 230 -33.34 -11.07 13.44
N PHE A 231 -34.00 -10.46 14.43
CA PHE A 231 -34.67 -11.23 15.48
C PHE A 231 -35.70 -10.35 16.22
N ASN A 232 -36.78 -9.97 15.54
CA ASN A 232 -38.00 -9.59 16.21
C ASN A 232 -39.18 -9.74 15.25
N GLY A 233 -39.90 -10.86 15.35
CA GLY A 233 -41.08 -11.07 14.53
C GLY A 233 -41.57 -12.51 14.50
N SER A 234 -41.91 -13.09 15.66
CA SER A 234 -42.95 -14.13 15.76
C SER A 234 -43.22 -14.49 17.22
N HIS A 235 -44.05 -13.71 17.90
CA HIS A 235 -44.90 -14.19 18.99
C HIS A 235 -46.07 -13.21 19.16
N GLU A 236 -47.14 -13.45 18.42
CA GLU A 236 -48.53 -13.28 18.89
C GLU A 236 -49.35 -14.44 18.33
#